data_AF-A0A951XCE2-F1
#
_entry.id   AF-A0A951XCE2-F1
#
_cell.length_a   1.000
_cell.length_b   1.000
_cell.length_c   1.000
_cell.angle_alpha   90.00
_cell.angle_beta   90.00
_cell.angle_gamma   90.00
#
_symmetry.space_group_name_H-M   'P 1'
#
loop_
_entity.id
_entity.type
_entity.pdbx_description
1 polymer ?
#
loop_
_entity_poly.entity_id
_entity_poly.type
_entity_poly.pdbx_seq_one_letter_code
_entity_poly.pdbx_strand_id
1 'polypeptide(L)'
;MESNRTFVVPGTFREVLKESSSKTCDLMATIDSCVSSIHPEAIQKIATGLGMSFVPHKEKESEVCFINSEEVRPEFKLSFAPVDVFHYVSAMVKEQECNGISSTNDELLIPYPKDAVEFWERVKKGEENKVH
;
A
#
# COMPACT_ATOMS: atom_id res chain seq x y z
N MET A 1 -4.86 17.93 19.22
CA MET A 1 -5.79 16.97 18.57
C MET A 1 -5.00 16.23 17.50
N GLU A 2 -4.36 15.11 17.84
CA GLU A 2 -3.39 14.42 16.96
C GLU A 2 -3.79 12.97 16.59
N SER A 3 -5.06 12.59 16.78
CA SER A 3 -5.51 11.19 16.61
C SER A 3 -5.90 10.78 15.18
N ASN A 4 -5.73 11.61 14.15
CA ASN A 4 -6.24 11.32 12.79
C ASN A 4 -5.14 11.12 11.72
N ARG A 5 -3.88 10.87 12.11
CA ARG A 5 -2.78 10.70 11.15
C ARG A 5 -2.46 9.25 10.79
N THR A 6 -3.09 8.28 11.43
CA THR A 6 -2.84 6.84 11.20
C THR A 6 -4.14 6.10 10.95
N PHE A 7 -4.07 5.00 10.22
CA PHE A 7 -5.12 4.00 10.10
C PHE A 7 -4.66 2.65 10.65
N VAL A 8 -5.62 1.83 11.04
CA VAL A 8 -5.37 0.50 11.58
C VAL A 8 -5.30 -0.51 10.44
N VAL A 9 -4.27 -1.36 10.48
CA VAL A 9 -4.16 -2.55 9.65
C VAL A 9 -4.11 -3.78 10.57
N PRO A 10 -4.86 -4.86 10.28
CA PRO A 10 -4.78 -6.08 11.06
C PRO A 10 -3.35 -6.65 11.10
N GLY A 11 -2.95 -7.18 12.25
CA GLY A 11 -1.64 -7.80 12.48
C GLY A 11 -1.41 -9.04 11.61
N THR A 12 -2.48 -9.69 11.16
CA THR A 12 -2.46 -10.76 10.15
C THR A 12 -1.78 -10.34 8.85
N PHE A 13 -1.75 -9.03 8.54
CA PHE A 13 -0.99 -8.50 7.40
C PHE A 13 0.50 -8.89 7.49
N ARG A 14 1.09 -8.91 8.69
CA ARG A 14 2.49 -9.32 8.90
C ARG A 14 2.70 -10.80 8.59
N GLU A 15 1.74 -11.65 8.93
CA GLU A 15 1.81 -13.08 8.61
C GLU A 15 1.74 -13.29 7.10
N VAL A 16 0.81 -12.60 6.44
CA VAL A 16 0.67 -12.66 4.98
C VAL A 16 1.93 -12.18 4.26
N LEU A 17 2.59 -11.12 4.75
CA LEU A 17 3.87 -10.67 4.20
C LEU A 17 4.94 -11.76 4.29
N LYS A 18 5.04 -12.46 5.43
CA LYS A 18 6.00 -13.56 5.61
C LYS A 18 5.67 -14.77 4.72
N GLU A 19 4.40 -15.11 4.56
CA GLU A 19 3.95 -16.24 3.74
C GLU A 19 4.10 -15.98 2.24
N SER A 20 3.91 -14.74 1.78
CA SER A 20 4.06 -14.35 0.38
C SER A 20 5.46 -14.60 -0.18
N SER A 21 6.48 -14.64 0.69
CA SER A 21 7.86 -14.99 0.32
C SER A 21 8.05 -16.50 0.08
N SER A 22 7.11 -17.35 0.51
CA SER A 22 7.26 -18.81 0.50
C SER A 22 6.34 -19.54 -0.49
N LYS A 23 5.27 -18.92 -1.00
CA LYS A 23 4.33 -19.56 -1.94
C LYS A 23 3.89 -18.58 -3.03
N THR A 24 4.19 -18.92 -4.28
CA THR A 24 4.03 -18.06 -5.47
C THR A 24 2.70 -18.20 -6.19
N CYS A 25 1.74 -19.01 -5.71
CA CYS A 25 0.62 -19.39 -6.58
C CYS A 25 -0.57 -18.43 -6.63
N ASP A 26 -0.71 -17.41 -5.76
CA ASP A 26 -1.79 -16.42 -5.94
C ASP A 26 -1.57 -15.07 -5.24
N LEU A 27 -0.56 -14.32 -5.71
CA LEU A 27 -0.21 -13.00 -5.16
C LEU A 27 -1.38 -12.01 -5.22
N MET A 28 -2.19 -12.06 -6.28
CA MET A 28 -3.31 -11.13 -6.46
C MET A 28 -4.45 -11.41 -5.47
N ALA A 29 -4.83 -12.68 -5.28
CA ALA A 29 -5.81 -13.06 -4.26
C ALA A 29 -5.34 -12.67 -2.84
N THR A 30 -4.03 -12.76 -2.60
CA THR A 30 -3.40 -12.37 -1.33
C THR A 30 -3.48 -10.86 -1.10
N ILE A 31 -3.17 -10.06 -2.12
CA ILE A 31 -3.28 -8.60 -2.10
C ILE A 31 -4.72 -8.17 -1.86
N ASP A 32 -5.67 -8.76 -2.60
CA ASP A 32 -7.09 -8.41 -2.46
C ASP A 32 -7.62 -8.73 -1.06
N SER A 33 -7.25 -9.89 -0.51
CA SER A 33 -7.58 -10.26 0.87
C SER A 33 -7.01 -9.25 1.89
N CYS A 34 -5.74 -8.87 1.72
CA CYS A 34 -5.09 -7.89 2.58
C CYS A 34 -5.78 -6.52 2.54
N VAL A 35 -6.03 -6.00 1.35
CA VAL A 35 -6.63 -4.68 1.19
C VAL A 35 -8.09 -4.68 1.63
N SER A 36 -8.82 -5.77 1.43
CA SER A 36 -10.19 -5.93 1.92
C SER A 36 -10.29 -5.93 3.45
N SER A 37 -9.18 -6.25 4.14
CA SER A 37 -9.10 -6.18 5.60
C SER A 37 -8.86 -4.75 6.14
N ILE A 38 -8.48 -3.82 5.27
CA ILE A 38 -8.31 -2.39 5.61
C ILE A 38 -9.69 -1.73 5.53
N HIS A 39 -10.02 -0.91 6.54
CA HIS A 39 -11.27 -0.16 6.53
C HIS A 39 -11.41 0.69 5.25
N PRO A 40 -12.54 0.63 4.54
CA PRO A 40 -12.73 1.36 3.29
C PRO A 40 -12.61 2.88 3.45
N GLU A 41 -12.97 3.40 4.64
CA GLU A 41 -12.79 4.82 4.98
C GLU A 41 -11.30 5.23 4.98
N ALA A 42 -10.39 4.32 5.34
CA ALA A 42 -8.96 4.61 5.28
C ALA A 42 -8.48 4.75 3.82
N ILE A 43 -8.94 3.87 2.93
CA ILE A 43 -8.63 3.94 1.50
C ILE A 43 -9.20 5.24 0.89
N GLN A 44 -10.42 5.60 1.25
CA GLN A 44 -11.03 6.86 0.81
C GLN A 44 -10.30 8.09 1.35
N LYS A 45 -9.81 8.05 2.60
CA LYS A 45 -8.98 9.12 3.17
C LYS A 45 -7.64 9.26 2.47
N ILE A 46 -7.00 8.15 2.09
CA ILE A 46 -5.79 8.17 1.25
C ILE A 46 -6.11 8.83 -0.08
N ALA A 47 -7.15 8.36 -0.79
CA ALA A 47 -7.56 8.92 -2.08
C ALA A 47 -7.83 10.43 -2.01
N THR A 48 -8.63 10.86 -1.03
CA THR A 48 -8.99 12.27 -0.85
C THR A 48 -7.78 13.11 -0.45
N GLY A 49 -6.94 12.61 0.47
CA GLY A 49 -5.75 13.32 0.95
C GLY A 49 -4.68 13.50 -0.12
N LEU A 50 -4.60 12.56 -1.07
CA LEU A 50 -3.65 12.59 -2.18
C LEU A 50 -4.19 13.28 -3.44
N GLY A 51 -5.50 13.53 -3.51
CA GLY A 51 -6.14 14.02 -4.74
C GLY A 51 -6.15 12.98 -5.87
N MET A 52 -6.18 11.69 -5.50
CA MET A 52 -6.09 10.54 -6.42
C MET A 52 -7.36 9.70 -6.36
N SER A 53 -7.59 8.88 -7.38
CA SER A 53 -8.71 7.92 -7.42
C SER A 53 -8.25 6.51 -7.07
N PHE A 54 -9.03 5.78 -6.26
CA PHE A 54 -8.82 4.35 -6.03
C PHE A 54 -9.53 3.54 -7.13
N VAL A 55 -8.78 2.71 -7.86
CA VAL A 55 -9.30 1.85 -8.93
C VAL A 55 -9.08 0.38 -8.59
N PRO A 56 -10.06 -0.51 -8.83
CA PRO A 56 -9.98 -1.92 -8.43
C PRO A 56 -8.88 -2.71 -9.16
N HIS A 57 -8.48 -2.25 -10.34
CA HIS A 57 -7.38 -2.81 -11.09
C HIS A 57 -6.60 -1.67 -11.74
N LYS A 58 -5.26 -1.78 -11.80
CA LYS A 58 -4.49 -0.91 -12.71
C LYS A 58 -5.00 -1.19 -14.11
N GLU A 59 -5.37 -0.15 -14.86
CA GLU A 59 -5.72 -0.35 -16.27
C GLU A 59 -4.53 -1.05 -16.94
N LYS A 60 -4.77 -2.24 -17.51
CA LYS A 60 -3.78 -2.85 -18.40
C LYS A 60 -3.48 -1.82 -19.47
N GLU A 61 -2.21 -1.52 -19.67
CA GLU A 61 -1.73 -0.60 -20.69
C GLU A 61 -2.53 -0.79 -21.98
N SER A 62 -3.53 0.05 -22.17
CA SER A 62 -4.14 0.21 -23.48
C SER A 62 -3.12 1.03 -24.24
N GLU A 63 -2.79 0.67 -25.49
CA GLU A 63 -1.73 1.29 -26.32
C GLU A 63 -1.81 2.83 -26.46
N VAL A 64 -2.82 3.48 -25.86
CA VAL A 64 -3.16 4.89 -26.01
C VAL A 64 -3.16 5.68 -24.68
N CYS A 65 -3.00 5.05 -23.50
CA CYS A 65 -3.01 5.77 -22.21
C CYS A 65 -1.83 5.39 -21.30
N PHE A 66 -0.79 6.22 -21.31
CA PHE A 66 0.41 6.09 -20.46
C PHE A 66 0.24 6.56 -19.01
N ILE A 67 -0.95 7.01 -18.59
CA ILE A 67 -1.17 7.74 -17.32
C ILE A 67 -0.66 6.99 -16.07
N ASN A 68 -0.56 5.65 -16.13
CA ASN A 68 -0.11 4.81 -15.02
C ASN A 68 1.16 3.99 -15.32
N SER A 69 1.90 4.28 -16.40
CA SER A 69 3.17 3.58 -16.66
C SER A 69 4.23 3.93 -15.62
N GLU A 70 5.23 3.07 -15.45
CA GLU A 70 6.38 3.33 -14.54
C GLU A 70 7.17 4.60 -14.93
N GLU A 71 7.05 5.05 -16.18
CA GLU A 71 7.71 6.25 -16.71
C GLU A 71 7.00 7.56 -16.28
N VAL A 72 5.77 7.47 -15.78
CA VAL A 72 5.04 8.64 -15.27
C VAL A 72 5.58 9.03 -13.91
N ARG A 73 6.02 10.29 -13.80
CA ARG A 73 6.48 10.84 -12.52
C ARG A 73 5.37 10.73 -11.47
N PRO A 74 5.69 10.44 -10.20
CA PRO A 74 4.71 10.30 -9.12
C PRO A 74 3.65 11.39 -9.06
N GLU A 75 4.03 12.64 -9.31
CA GLU A 75 3.15 13.81 -9.31
C GLU A 75 2.01 13.76 -10.35
N PHE A 76 2.15 12.94 -11.40
CA PHE A 76 1.17 12.80 -12.48
C PHE A 76 0.37 11.50 -12.41
N LYS A 77 0.66 10.63 -11.43
CA LYS A 77 -0.12 9.42 -11.21
C LYS A 77 -1.42 9.81 -10.48
N LEU A 78 -2.53 9.75 -11.21
CA LEU A 78 -3.84 10.22 -10.73
C LEU A 78 -4.67 9.12 -10.08
N SER A 79 -4.24 7.86 -10.14
CA SER A 79 -4.94 6.75 -9.51
C SER A 79 -3.99 5.73 -8.88
N PHE A 80 -4.50 4.99 -7.91
CA PHE A 80 -3.81 3.87 -7.27
C PHE A 80 -4.78 2.69 -7.11
N ALA A 81 -4.22 1.49 -7.01
CA ALA A 81 -4.94 0.22 -6.96
C ALA A 81 -4.64 -0.56 -5.67
N PRO A 82 -5.33 -1.68 -5.38
CA PRO A 82 -5.07 -2.50 -4.20
C PRO A 82 -3.58 -2.86 -4.03
N VAL A 83 -2.89 -3.18 -5.12
CA VAL A 83 -1.45 -3.50 -5.10
C VAL A 83 -0.58 -2.35 -4.57
N ASP A 84 -0.94 -1.11 -4.88
CA ASP A 84 -0.19 0.07 -4.40
C ASP A 84 -0.40 0.26 -2.89
N VAL A 85 -1.64 0.09 -2.42
CA VAL A 85 -1.96 0.12 -0.97
C VAL A 85 -1.18 -0.97 -0.24
N PHE A 86 -1.14 -2.18 -0.80
CA PHE A 86 -0.39 -3.29 -0.24
C PHE A 86 1.11 -2.96 -0.13
N HIS A 87 1.74 -2.44 -1.19
CA HIS A 87 3.15 -2.08 -1.18
C HIS A 87 3.45 -0.91 -0.23
N TYR A 88 2.58 0.10 -0.17
CA TYR A 88 2.67 1.18 0.80
C TYR A 88 2.70 0.65 2.25
N VAL A 89 1.70 -0.17 2.62
CA VAL A 89 1.61 -0.75 3.97
C VAL A 89 2.82 -1.64 4.25
N SER A 90 3.25 -2.45 3.28
CA SER A 90 4.42 -3.32 3.40
C SER A 90 5.68 -2.52 3.76
N ALA A 91 5.92 -1.39 3.09
CA ALA A 91 7.06 -0.53 3.37
C ALA A 91 7.00 0.09 4.78
N MET A 92 5.81 0.48 5.24
CA MET A 92 5.58 1.03 6.59
C MET A 92 5.81 -0.01 7.68
N VAL A 93 5.29 -1.22 7.50
CA VAL A 93 5.47 -2.32 8.45
C VAL A 93 6.94 -2.67 8.60
N LYS A 94 7.67 -2.79 7.48
CA LYS A 94 9.10 -3.06 7.50
C LYS A 94 9.91 -1.95 8.16
N GLU A 95 9.56 -0.69 7.90
CA GLU A 95 10.20 0.45 8.56
C GLU A 95 9.98 0.42 10.08
N GLN A 96 8.78 0.09 10.55
CA GLN A 96 8.50 -0.08 11.98
C GLN A 96 9.33 -1.22 12.59
N GLU A 97 9.42 -2.36 11.90
CA GLU A 97 10.23 -3.51 12.34
C GLU A 97 11.73 -3.16 12.43
N CYS A 98 12.29 -2.49 11.42
CA CYS A 98 13.68 -2.03 11.42
C CYS A 98 13.97 -1.04 12.56
N ASN A 99 12.98 -0.21 12.93
CA ASN A 99 13.09 0.74 14.03
C ASN A 99 12.83 0.11 15.41
N GLY A 100 12.62 -1.21 15.50
CA GLY A 100 12.32 -1.91 16.75
C GLY A 100 10.93 -1.59 17.31
N ILE A 101 10.06 -0.96 16.50
CA ILE A 101 8.67 -0.68 16.85
C ILE A 101 7.88 -1.97 16.58
N SER A 102 7.89 -2.88 17.56
CA SER A 102 7.01 -4.03 17.54
C SER A 102 5.69 -3.65 18.18
N SER A 103 4.66 -3.40 17.36
CA SER A 103 3.29 -3.36 17.85
C SER A 103 2.99 -4.69 18.55
N THR A 104 2.70 -4.63 19.85
CA THR A 104 2.37 -5.80 20.68
C THR A 104 0.92 -6.23 20.51
N ASN A 105 0.11 -5.39 19.88
CA ASN A 105 -1.30 -5.65 19.58
C ASN A 105 -1.44 -6.30 18.20
N ASP A 106 -2.52 -7.04 17.99
CA ASP A 106 -2.96 -7.58 16.68
C ASP A 106 -3.33 -6.49 15.65
N GLU A 107 -2.86 -5.26 15.84
CA GLU A 107 -3.19 -4.08 15.04
C GLU A 107 -1.94 -3.22 14.83
N LEU A 108 -1.66 -2.91 13.57
CA LEU A 108 -0.56 -2.06 13.14
C LEU A 108 -1.11 -0.66 12.83
N LEU A 109 -0.51 0.35 13.44
CA LEU A 109 -0.85 1.75 13.17
C LEU A 109 0.03 2.26 12.03
N ILE A 110 -0.59 2.50 10.88
CA ILE A 110 0.09 2.94 9.67
C ILE A 110 -0.22 4.42 9.44
N PRO A 111 0.78 5.30 9.27
CA PRO A 111 0.52 6.71 8.98
C PRO A 111 -0.16 6.85 7.60
N TYR A 112 -1.04 7.84 7.46
CA TYR A 112 -1.47 8.31 6.15
C TYR A 112 -0.29 8.99 5.44
N PRO A 113 -0.16 8.84 4.12
CA PRO A 113 0.85 9.55 3.35
C PRO A 113 0.60 11.06 3.40
N LYS A 114 1.66 11.88 3.44
CA LYS A 114 1.53 13.34 3.47
C LYS A 114 1.12 13.90 2.11
N ASP A 115 1.64 13.31 1.04
CA ASP A 115 1.41 13.72 -0.33
C ASP A 115 1.66 12.55 -1.30
N ALA A 116 1.33 12.75 -2.58
CA ALA A 116 1.41 11.71 -3.59
C ALA A 116 2.85 11.25 -3.84
N VAL A 117 3.83 12.15 -3.70
CA VAL A 117 5.25 11.83 -3.90
C VAL A 117 5.70 10.86 -2.81
N GLU A 118 5.45 11.20 -1.54
CA GLU A 118 5.76 10.29 -0.42
C GLU A 118 5.05 8.95 -0.59
N PHE A 119 3.76 8.95 -0.94
CA PHE A 119 3.02 7.71 -1.17
C PHE A 119 3.71 6.81 -2.19
N TRP A 120 4.02 7.32 -3.38
CA TRP A 120 4.66 6.54 -4.44
C TRP A 120 6.10 6.14 -4.13
N GLU A 121 6.86 6.95 -3.39
CA GLU A 121 8.18 6.54 -2.90
C GLU A 121 8.09 5.35 -1.93
N ARG A 122 7.09 5.34 -1.06
CA ARG A 122 6.84 4.21 -0.15
C ARG A 122 6.35 2.98 -0.90
N VAL A 123 5.46 3.15 -1.89
CA VAL A 123 5.03 2.06 -2.79
C VAL A 123 6.25 1.43 -3.46
N LYS A 124 7.12 2.23 -4.07
CA LYS A 124 8.34 1.74 -4.74
C LYS A 124 9.25 0.96 -3.79
N LYS A 125 9.48 1.47 -2.59
CA LYS A 125 10.22 0.72 -1.54
C LYS A 125 9.55 -0.60 -1.20
N GLY A 126 8.21 -0.63 -1.15
CA GLY A 126 7.43 -1.84 -0.92
C GLY A 126 7.52 -2.85 -2.07
N GLU A 127 7.63 -2.39 -3.31
CA GLU A 127 7.83 -3.22 -4.51
C GLU A 127 9.24 -3.83 -4.55
N GLU A 128 10.28 -3.04 -4.23
CA GLU A 128 11.67 -3.48 -4.14
C GLU A 128 11.89 -4.53 -3.04
N ASN A 129 11.00 -4.56 -2.03
CA ASN A 129 11.02 -5.56 -0.97
C ASN A 129 10.46 -6.93 -1.39
N LYS A 130 10.08 -7.15 -2.66
CA LYS A 130 9.93 -8.49 -3.25
C LYS A 130 11.33 -9.14 -3.37
N VAL A 131 11.86 -9.59 -2.23
CA VAL A 131 13.09 -10.39 -2.20
C VAL A 131 12.83 -11.72 -2.92
N HIS A 132 13.79 -12.07 -3.79
CA HIS A 132 13.86 -13.27 -4.63
C HIS A 132 13.73 -14.58 -3.85
#